data_AF-A0A7L4PGR0-F1
#
_entry.id   AF-A0A7L4PGR0-F1
#
_cell.length_a   1.000
_cell.length_b   1.000
_cell.length_c   1.000
_cell.angle_alpha   90.00
_cell.angle_beta   90.00
_cell.angle_gamma   90.00
#
_symmetry.space_group_name_H-M   'P 1'
#
loop_
_entity.id
_entity.type
_entity.pdbx_description
1 polymer ?
#
loop_
_entity_poly.entity_id
_entity_poly.type
_entity_poly.pdbx_seq_one_letter_code
_entity_poly.pdbx_strand_id
1 'polypeptide(L)'
;MMNQPTLTLSVRQEGGPGRRTFSFDLIFEDRILASDSLNAVLSLEVGEMARQHSTLLAEPTGREETAGYLALLGESMFRLWFRKAWEDAGDLISRAGSLLVASEAEEVLALPWESVRLPGREGGAPTWQVRRRPLAGAGMPRSAAPLSGPLRI
;
A
#
# COMPACT_ATOMS: atom_id res chain seq x y z
N MET A 1 5.42 -4.90 26.92
CA MET A 1 4.97 -4.25 25.67
C MET A 1 4.07 -5.23 24.95
N MET A 2 2.77 -4.95 24.83
CA MET A 2 1.85 -5.84 24.11
C MET A 2 2.20 -5.76 22.61
N ASN A 3 2.58 -6.87 22.02
CA ASN A 3 2.83 -6.96 20.58
C ASN A 3 1.48 -6.82 19.88
N GLN A 4 1.21 -5.66 19.27
CA GLN A 4 -0.06 -5.47 18.56
C GLN A 4 -0.01 -6.23 17.24
N PRO A 5 -1.11 -6.89 16.83
CA PRO A 5 -1.17 -7.59 15.56
C PRO A 5 -0.86 -6.61 14.42
N THR A 6 0.10 -6.99 13.58
CA THR A 6 0.63 -6.13 12.53
C THR A 6 0.17 -6.62 11.17
N LEU A 7 -0.49 -5.74 10.44
CA LEU A 7 -0.81 -5.90 9.02
C LEU A 7 0.32 -5.24 8.21
N THR A 8 0.92 -5.96 7.28
CA THR A 8 1.96 -5.45 6.40
C THR A 8 1.45 -5.42 4.97
N LEU A 9 1.52 -4.25 4.34
CA LEU A 9 1.31 -4.07 2.92
C LEU A 9 2.69 -3.90 2.27
N SER A 10 3.16 -4.92 1.58
CA SER A 10 4.41 -4.91 0.84
C SER A 10 4.13 -4.65 -0.62
N VAL A 11 4.57 -3.51 -1.15
CA VAL A 11 4.31 -3.08 -2.52
C VAL A 11 5.64 -2.99 -3.27
N ARG A 12 5.68 -3.59 -4.45
CA ARG A 12 6.82 -3.54 -5.37
C ARG A 12 6.40 -2.83 -6.64
N GLN A 13 7.31 -2.00 -7.15
CA GLN A 13 7.12 -1.38 -8.44
C GLN A 13 7.63 -2.33 -9.52
N GLU A 14 6.80 -2.56 -10.54
CA GLU A 14 7.14 -3.35 -11.70
C GLU A 14 7.04 -2.47 -12.97
N GLY A 15 7.80 -2.85 -13.99
CA GLY A 15 7.83 -2.14 -15.26
C GLY A 15 8.80 -0.96 -15.32
N GLY A 16 8.80 -0.28 -16.46
CA GLY A 16 9.70 0.84 -16.76
C GLY A 16 8.98 2.19 -16.85
N PRO A 17 9.72 3.27 -17.20
CA PRO A 17 9.16 4.60 -17.40
C PRO A 17 8.00 4.56 -18.43
N GLY A 18 6.79 4.95 -18.01
CA GLY A 18 5.58 4.97 -18.85
C GLY A 18 4.66 3.75 -18.75
N ARG A 19 5.07 2.68 -18.05
CA ARG A 19 4.24 1.48 -17.78
C ARG A 19 4.46 0.94 -16.36
N ARG A 20 4.58 1.86 -15.39
CA ARG A 20 4.74 1.46 -13.98
C ARG A 20 3.46 0.79 -13.50
N THR A 21 3.61 -0.45 -13.04
CA THR A 21 2.57 -1.24 -12.39
C THR A 21 3.00 -1.54 -10.96
N PHE A 22 2.07 -1.86 -10.06
CA PHE A 22 2.40 -2.23 -8.69
C PHE A 22 1.97 -3.67 -8.43
N SER A 23 2.87 -4.50 -7.92
CA SER A 23 2.49 -5.77 -7.31
C SER A 23 2.52 -5.61 -5.80
N PHE A 24 1.63 -6.29 -5.08
CA PHE A 24 1.58 -6.20 -3.63
C PHE A 24 1.16 -7.49 -2.94
N ASP A 25 1.65 -7.62 -1.72
CA ASP A 25 1.29 -8.66 -0.78
C ASP A 25 0.71 -8.01 0.48
N LEU A 26 -0.48 -8.45 0.89
CA LEU A 26 -1.10 -8.09 2.16
C LEU A 26 -0.90 -9.23 3.15
N ILE A 27 -0.19 -8.98 4.24
CA ILE A 27 0.32 -9.99 5.17
C ILE A 27 -0.15 -9.65 6.59
N PHE A 28 -0.73 -10.59 7.31
CA PHE A 28 -1.09 -10.44 8.71
C PHE A 28 -0.33 -11.47 9.55
N GLU A 29 0.51 -11.01 10.48
CA GLU A 29 1.30 -11.89 11.38
C GLU A 29 1.96 -13.07 10.63
N ASP A 30 2.66 -12.78 9.54
CA ASP A 30 3.36 -13.75 8.68
C ASP A 30 2.49 -14.61 7.74
N ARG A 31 1.17 -14.43 7.74
CA ARG A 31 0.26 -15.05 6.77
C ARG A 31 -0.09 -14.09 5.65
N ILE A 32 0.17 -14.50 4.41
CA ILE A 32 -0.33 -13.78 3.23
C ILE A 32 -1.86 -13.92 3.18
N LEU A 33 -2.55 -12.79 3.31
CA LEU A 33 -4.00 -12.68 3.16
C LEU A 33 -4.40 -12.51 1.70
N ALA A 34 -3.63 -11.76 0.93
CA ALA A 34 -3.80 -11.62 -0.51
C ALA A 34 -2.48 -11.24 -1.19
N SER A 35 -2.34 -11.67 -2.43
CA SER A 35 -1.33 -11.19 -3.39
C SER A 35 -2.05 -10.73 -4.65
N ASP A 36 -1.69 -9.55 -5.15
CA ASP A 36 -2.28 -9.02 -6.36
C ASP A 36 -1.37 -8.01 -7.09
N SER A 37 -1.81 -7.56 -8.26
CA SER A 37 -1.18 -6.47 -8.98
C SER A 37 -2.18 -5.45 -9.51
N LEU A 38 -1.78 -4.19 -9.41
CA LEU A 38 -2.45 -3.06 -10.03
C LEU A 38 -2.03 -2.98 -11.49
N ASN A 39 -3.02 -2.91 -12.37
CA ASN A 39 -2.78 -2.62 -13.78
C ASN A 39 -2.32 -1.16 -13.98
N ALA A 40 -1.89 -0.82 -15.19
CA ALA A 40 -1.36 0.51 -15.48
C ALA A 40 -2.34 1.66 -15.15
N VAL A 41 -3.65 1.45 -15.30
CA VAL A 41 -4.67 2.46 -15.00
C VAL A 41 -4.77 2.68 -13.49
N LEU A 42 -4.84 1.60 -12.72
CA LEU A 42 -4.89 1.68 -11.25
C LEU A 42 -3.58 2.21 -10.66
N SER A 43 -2.44 1.90 -11.26
CA SER A 43 -1.15 2.46 -10.86
C SER A 43 -1.04 3.97 -11.14
N LEU A 44 -1.65 4.46 -12.23
CA LEU A 44 -1.78 5.90 -12.47
C LEU A 44 -2.68 6.56 -11.42
N GLU A 45 -3.78 5.90 -11.03
CA GLU A 45 -4.66 6.37 -9.96
C GLU A 45 -3.90 6.55 -8.64
N VAL A 46 -2.99 5.63 -8.28
CA VAL A 46 -2.12 5.75 -7.11
C VAL A 46 -1.26 7.01 -7.15
N GLY A 47 -0.63 7.29 -8.30
CA GLY A 47 0.15 8.51 -8.49
C GLY A 47 -0.67 9.79 -8.36
N GLU A 48 -1.86 9.82 -8.96
CA GLU A 48 -2.77 10.97 -8.85
C GLU A 48 -3.28 11.18 -7.43
N MET A 49 -3.67 10.11 -6.72
CA MET A 49 -4.07 10.20 -5.32
C MET A 49 -2.95 10.77 -4.44
N ALA A 50 -1.70 10.32 -4.64
CA ALA A 50 -0.55 10.81 -3.89
C ALA A 50 -0.29 12.30 -4.17
N ARG A 51 -0.35 12.71 -5.44
CA ARG A 51 -0.21 14.11 -5.86
C ARG A 51 -1.30 14.98 -5.23
N GLN A 52 -2.56 14.56 -5.33
CA GLN A 52 -3.70 15.30 -4.79
C GLN A 52 -3.62 15.43 -3.26
N HIS A 53 -3.25 14.35 -2.56
CA HIS A 53 -3.01 14.40 -1.11
C HIS A 53 -1.92 15.41 -0.75
N SER A 54 -0.82 15.43 -1.52
CA SER A 54 0.29 16.36 -1.30
C SER A 54 -0.11 17.82 -1.52
N THR A 55 -0.93 18.08 -2.55
CA THR A 55 -1.50 19.42 -2.80
C THR A 55 -2.39 19.88 -1.65
N LEU A 56 -3.22 19.01 -1.09
CA LEU A 56 -4.08 19.36 0.05
C LEU A 56 -3.31 19.68 1.33
N LEU A 57 -2.16 19.04 1.54
CA LEU A 57 -1.26 19.39 2.64
C LEU A 57 -0.60 20.76 2.43
N ALA A 58 -0.31 21.13 1.17
CA ALA A 58 0.31 22.40 0.82
C ALA A 58 -0.69 23.57 0.82
N GLU A 59 -1.94 23.31 0.42
CA GLU A 59 -3.02 24.30 0.32
C GLU A 59 -4.23 23.81 1.12
N PRO A 60 -4.25 24.03 2.45
CA PRO A 60 -5.36 23.61 3.28
C PRO A 60 -6.62 24.38 2.86
N THR A 61 -7.52 23.69 2.17
CA THR A 61 -8.91 24.12 1.95
C THR A 61 -9.68 24.09 3.28
N GLY A 62 -10.92 24.56 3.30
CA GLY A 62 -11.74 24.55 4.51
C GLY A 62 -11.79 23.15 5.16
N ARG A 63 -11.77 23.08 6.49
CA ARG A 63 -11.67 21.83 7.28
C ARG A 63 -12.66 20.73 6.85
N GLU A 64 -13.86 21.13 6.43
CA GLU A 64 -14.93 20.21 6.00
C GLU A 64 -14.65 19.61 4.61
N GLU A 65 -14.17 20.41 3.66
CA GLU A 65 -13.79 19.95 2.32
C GLU A 65 -12.61 18.97 2.40
N THR A 66 -11.60 19.29 3.22
CA THR A 66 -10.46 18.40 3.45
C THR A 66 -10.91 17.05 4.04
N ALA A 67 -11.83 17.05 5.00
CA ALA A 67 -12.34 15.84 5.62
C ALA A 67 -13.17 14.97 4.65
N GLY A 68 -14.04 15.59 3.85
CA GLY A 68 -14.82 14.91 2.82
C GLY A 68 -13.94 14.33 1.71
N TYR A 69 -12.85 15.00 1.37
CA TYR A 69 -11.92 14.49 0.37
C TYR A 69 -11.05 13.34 0.91
N LEU A 70 -10.51 13.45 2.12
CA LEU A 70 -9.76 12.35 2.77
C LEU A 70 -10.62 11.09 2.91
N ALA A 71 -11.92 11.25 3.14
CA ALA A 71 -12.88 10.16 3.15
C ALA A 71 -12.94 9.40 1.81
N LEU A 72 -12.98 10.12 0.69
CA LEU A 72 -13.01 9.54 -0.65
C LEU A 72 -11.70 8.83 -0.99
N LEU A 73 -10.55 9.45 -0.66
CA LEU A 73 -9.25 8.80 -0.80
C LEU A 73 -9.17 7.52 0.02
N GLY A 74 -9.63 7.57 1.27
CA GLY A 74 -9.68 6.41 2.15
C GLY A 74 -10.47 5.24 1.59
N GLU A 75 -11.59 5.53 0.92
CA GLU A 75 -12.40 4.51 0.25
C GLU A 75 -11.70 3.96 -1.01
N SER A 76 -11.11 4.82 -1.84
CA SER A 76 -10.32 4.39 -3.00
C SER A 76 -9.16 3.48 -2.59
N MET A 77 -8.43 3.85 -1.54
CA MET A 77 -7.35 3.03 -1.00
C MET A 77 -7.85 1.68 -0.48
N PHE A 78 -9.01 1.64 0.19
CA PHE A 78 -9.61 0.36 0.58
C PHE A 78 -9.89 -0.52 -0.64
N ARG A 79 -10.53 0.05 -1.68
CA ARG A 79 -10.88 -0.69 -2.90
C ARG A 79 -9.66 -1.26 -3.62
N LEU A 80 -8.56 -0.53 -3.67
CA LEU A 80 -7.34 -0.93 -4.37
C LEU A 80 -6.56 -2.00 -3.62
N TRP A 81 -6.37 -1.83 -2.31
CA TRP A 81 -5.36 -2.61 -1.56
C TRP A 81 -5.96 -3.68 -0.66
N PHE A 82 -7.21 -3.53 -0.22
CA PHE A 82 -7.78 -4.37 0.84
C PHE A 82 -9.01 -5.15 0.39
N ARG A 83 -9.78 -4.65 -0.59
CA ARG A 83 -11.07 -5.25 -1.01
C ARG A 83 -11.00 -6.75 -1.25
N LYS A 84 -9.98 -7.21 -1.98
CA LYS A 84 -9.82 -8.65 -2.30
C LYS A 84 -9.60 -9.51 -1.05
N ALA A 85 -8.79 -9.04 -0.10
CA ALA A 85 -8.58 -9.74 1.16
C ALA A 85 -9.74 -9.57 2.14
N TRP A 86 -10.55 -8.52 1.98
CA TRP A 86 -11.60 -8.16 2.92
C TRP A 86 -12.71 -9.20 3.00
N GLU A 87 -13.09 -9.80 1.86
CA GLU A 87 -14.16 -10.80 1.80
C GLU A 87 -13.87 -12.01 2.70
N ASP A 88 -12.61 -12.47 2.74
CA ASP A 88 -12.21 -13.66 3.50
C ASP A 88 -11.54 -13.35 4.85
N ALA A 89 -10.93 -12.16 4.98
CA ALA A 89 -10.06 -11.82 6.11
C ALA A 89 -10.38 -10.46 6.75
N GLY A 90 -11.57 -9.91 6.51
CA GLY A 90 -12.00 -8.61 7.06
C GLY A 90 -11.85 -8.50 8.58
N ASP A 91 -12.13 -9.58 9.32
CA ASP A 91 -11.96 -9.63 10.78
C ASP A 91 -10.50 -9.56 11.23
N LEU A 92 -9.56 -10.11 10.45
CA LEU A 92 -8.13 -10.03 10.75
C LEU A 92 -7.61 -8.62 10.48
N ILE A 93 -7.97 -8.07 9.32
CA ILE A 93 -7.63 -6.70 8.90
C ILE A 93 -8.15 -5.69 9.93
N SER A 94 -9.39 -5.86 10.39
CA SER A 94 -10.02 -4.98 11.40
C SER A 94 -9.38 -5.06 12.79
N ARG A 95 -8.85 -6.24 13.17
CA ARG A 95 -8.19 -6.46 14.46
C ARG A 95 -6.74 -6.00 14.50
N ALA A 96 -6.12 -5.74 13.36
CA ALA A 96 -4.76 -5.21 13.33
C ALA A 96 -4.68 -3.91 14.15
N GLY A 97 -3.64 -3.78 14.97
CA GLY A 97 -3.34 -2.55 15.72
C GLY A 97 -2.32 -1.68 15.00
N SER A 98 -1.63 -2.22 13.99
CA SER A 98 -0.60 -1.51 13.21
C SER A 98 -0.68 -1.88 11.74
N LEU A 99 -0.43 -0.90 10.88
CA LEU A 99 -0.25 -1.09 9.44
C LEU A 99 1.19 -0.70 9.07
N LEU A 100 1.98 -1.65 8.60
CA LEU A 100 3.29 -1.40 8.02
C LEU A 100 3.17 -1.34 6.51
N VAL A 101 3.43 -0.18 5.92
CA VAL A 101 3.50 0.01 4.46
C VAL A 101 4.96 -0.03 4.05
N ALA A 102 5.36 -1.11 3.37
CA ALA A 102 6.70 -1.28 2.83
C ALA A 102 6.64 -1.11 1.30
N SER A 103 7.32 -0.11 0.75
CA SER A 103 7.27 0.16 -0.70
C SER A 103 8.56 0.79 -1.21
N GLU A 104 8.91 0.49 -2.45
CA GLU A 104 9.97 1.18 -3.21
C GLU A 104 9.46 2.46 -3.88
N ALA A 105 8.14 2.58 -4.05
CA ALA A 105 7.49 3.72 -4.69
C ALA A 105 7.09 4.79 -3.68
N GLU A 106 7.56 6.02 -3.89
CA GLU A 106 7.28 7.17 -3.03
C GLU A 106 5.80 7.53 -3.04
N GLU A 107 5.13 7.43 -4.19
CA GLU A 107 3.70 7.70 -4.33
C GLU A 107 2.86 6.83 -3.38
N VAL A 108 3.23 5.55 -3.23
CA VAL A 108 2.56 4.62 -2.32
C VAL A 108 2.81 5.04 -0.87
N LEU A 109 4.04 5.41 -0.51
CA LEU A 109 4.37 5.84 0.86
C LEU A 109 3.68 7.17 1.23
N ALA A 110 3.47 8.05 0.24
CA ALA A 110 2.86 9.38 0.42
C ALA A 110 1.34 9.35 0.60
N LEU A 111 0.67 8.20 0.39
CA LEU A 111 -0.77 8.10 0.57
C LEU A 111 -1.21 8.27 2.05
N PRO A 112 -2.43 8.79 2.28
CA PRO A 112 -3.00 8.95 3.62
C PRO A 112 -3.54 7.63 4.16
N TRP A 113 -2.65 6.68 4.46
CA TRP A 113 -3.01 5.35 4.98
C TRP A 113 -3.83 5.38 6.27
N GLU A 114 -3.67 6.44 7.07
CA GLU A 114 -4.45 6.71 8.27
C GLU A 114 -5.91 7.06 7.96
N SER A 115 -6.24 7.37 6.70
CA SER A 115 -7.60 7.72 6.27
C SER A 115 -8.34 6.57 5.61
N VAL A 116 -7.71 5.39 5.44
CA VAL A 116 -8.35 4.20 4.85
C VAL A 116 -9.71 3.94 5.53
N ARG A 117 -10.73 3.58 4.76
CA ARG A 117 -12.07 3.28 5.31
C ARG A 117 -12.40 1.80 5.19
N LEU A 118 -12.53 1.15 6.34
CA LEU A 118 -12.96 -0.25 6.40
C LEU A 118 -14.50 -0.32 6.40
N PRO A 119 -15.12 -1.17 5.57
CA PRO A 119 -16.56 -1.40 5.58
C PRO A 119 -17.06 -1.83 6.97
N GLY A 120 -18.29 -1.46 7.33
CA GLY A 120 -18.92 -1.87 8.59
C GLY A 120 -18.43 -1.14 9.84
N ARG A 121 -17.47 -0.20 9.71
CA ARG A 121 -17.03 0.67 10.81
C ARG A 121 -17.64 2.06 10.62
N GLU A 122 -18.74 2.33 11.30
CA GLU A 122 -19.38 3.65 11.24
C GLU A 122 -18.41 4.75 11.71
N GLY A 123 -18.14 5.72 10.83
CA GLY A 123 -17.44 6.97 11.15
C GLY A 123 -15.92 6.92 11.31
N GLY A 124 -15.23 5.78 11.19
CA GLY A 124 -13.84 5.69 11.63
C GLY A 124 -12.88 5.07 10.63
N ALA A 125 -11.83 5.82 10.28
CA ALA A 125 -10.56 5.24 9.87
C ALA A 125 -10.11 4.14 10.86
N PRO A 126 -9.34 3.13 10.42
CA PRO A 126 -8.85 2.12 11.32
C PRO A 126 -7.96 2.76 12.38
N THR A 127 -7.97 2.20 13.59
CA THR A 127 -7.10 2.58 14.70
C THR A 127 -5.65 2.11 14.52
N TRP A 128 -5.24 1.89 13.27
CA TRP A 128 -3.91 1.40 12.94
C TRP A 128 -2.87 2.47 13.27
N GLN A 129 -1.83 2.07 13.99
CA GLN A 129 -0.58 2.80 13.97
C GLN A 129 0.10 2.55 12.63
N VAL A 130 0.02 3.53 11.73
CA VAL A 130 0.65 3.44 10.42
C VAL A 130 2.14 3.68 10.54
N ARG A 131 2.93 2.78 9.96
CA ARG A 131 4.38 2.89 9.81
C ARG A 131 4.73 2.75 8.35
N ARG A 132 5.59 3.64 7.85
CA ARG A 132 6.08 3.63 6.47
C ARG A 132 7.52 3.15 6.47
N ARG A 133 7.84 2.18 5.62
CA ARG A 133 9.20 1.66 5.43
C ARG A 133 9.56 1.78 3.95
N PRO A 134 10.40 2.75 3.57
CA PRO A 134 10.97 2.75 2.23
C PRO A 134 11.81 1.49 2.06
N LEU A 135 11.48 0.71 1.04
CA LEU A 135 12.37 -0.33 0.55
C LEU A 135 13.41 0.39 -0.30
N ALA A 136 14.68 0.32 0.08
CA ALA A 136 15.74 0.96 -0.69
C ALA A 136 15.68 0.42 -2.13
N GLY A 137 15.42 1.30 -3.09
CA GLY A 137 15.44 0.96 -4.52
C GLY A 137 16.85 0.58 -4.96
N ALA A 138 17.21 -0.68 -4.74
CA ALA A 138 18.40 -1.31 -5.29
C ALA A 138 18.12 -2.81 -5.28
N GLY A 139 18.09 -3.40 -6.48
CA GLY A 139 17.69 -4.78 -6.69
C GLY A 139 18.15 -5.73 -5.59
N MET A 140 17.20 -6.46 -5.01
CA MET A 140 17.58 -7.74 -4.42
C MET A 140 18.36 -8.53 -5.47
N PRO A 141 19.41 -9.27 -5.09
CA PRO A 141 20.08 -10.15 -6.02
C PRO A 141 19.04 -11.10 -6.58
N ARG A 142 18.78 -10.94 -7.88
CA ARG A 142 18.11 -11.94 -8.71
C ARG A 142 18.80 -13.25 -8.36
N SER A 143 18.05 -14.20 -7.79
CA SER A 143 18.56 -15.54 -7.50
C SER A 143 19.41 -15.98 -8.69
N ALA A 144 20.72 -16.11 -8.45
CA ALA A 144 21.66 -16.38 -9.50
C ALA A 144 21.31 -17.75 -10.07
N ALA A 145 20.69 -17.77 -11.25
CA ALA A 145 20.67 -18.98 -12.05
C ALA A 145 22.14 -19.41 -12.22
N PRO A 146 22.47 -20.69 -11.98
CA PRO A 146 23.85 -21.14 -12.08
C PRO A 146 24.34 -20.91 -13.52
N LEU A 147 25.47 -20.19 -13.64
CA LEU A 147 26.15 -19.97 -14.90
C LEU A 147 26.63 -21.32 -15.46
N SER A 148 25.83 -21.92 -16.35
CA SER A 148 26.26 -23.02 -17.21
C SER A 148 27.05 -22.46 -18.40
N GLY A 149 28.34 -22.80 -18.49
CA GLY A 149 29.11 -22.71 -19.73
C GLY A 149 30.61 -22.58 -19.49
N PRO A 150 31.46 -23.54 -19.94
CA PRO A 150 32.88 -23.50 -19.67
C PRO A 150 33.60 -22.43 -20.51
N LEU A 151 34.46 -21.65 -19.85
CA LEU A 151 35.43 -20.74 -20.48
C LEU A 151 36.36 -21.53 -21.41
N ARG A 152 36.36 -21.19 -22.70
CA ARG A 152 37.47 -21.53 -23.61
C ARG A 152 38.45 -20.35 -23.57
N ILE A 153 39.69 -20.66 -23.20
CA ILE A 153 40.86 -19.78 -23.35
C ILE A 153 41.54 -20.14 -24.67
#